data_AF-F5YPS7-F1
#
_entry.id   AF-F5YPS7-F1
#
_cell.length_a   1.000
_cell.length_b   1.000
_cell.length_c   1.000
_cell.angle_alpha   90.00
_cell.angle_beta   90.00
_cell.angle_gamma   90.00
#
_symmetry.space_group_name_H-M   'P 1'
#
loop_
_entity.id
_entity.type
_entity.pdbx_description
1 polymer ?
#
loop_
_entity_poly.entity_id
_entity_poly.type
_entity_poly.pdbx_seq_one_letter_code
_entity_poly.pdbx_strand_id
1 'polypeptide(L)'
;MPKLAQTPGTVLKSLLDEYQLSTAKLAQAIGLSNSAVYQIAIGKTRVSAPVALRLAKYFGQTPAYWLELQTKTDLAEAAGDKKLSSDIKAISKAKKPKAPKVVKASKPAKGAGAKKAPAKKAAGKATVRKVSAKKAVRKAEKAPAPRKPAVILIKKSAPTSEITN
;
A
#
# COMPACT_ATOMS: atom_id res chain seq x y z
N MET A 1 -31.08 14.15 -2.19
CA MET A 1 -29.98 13.54 -1.41
C MET A 1 -28.77 13.41 -2.34
N PRO A 2 -27.55 13.76 -1.92
CA PRO A 2 -26.37 13.54 -2.75
C PRO A 2 -26.23 12.05 -3.02
N LYS A 3 -25.99 11.68 -4.29
CA LYS A 3 -25.77 10.29 -4.68
C LYS A 3 -24.57 9.78 -3.88
N LEU A 4 -24.74 8.67 -3.16
CA LEU A 4 -23.68 8.04 -2.34
C LEU A 4 -22.58 7.49 -3.25
N ALA A 5 -21.75 8.39 -3.80
CA ALA A 5 -20.50 8.02 -4.44
C ALA A 5 -19.65 7.35 -3.37
N GLN A 6 -19.37 6.06 -3.55
CA GLN A 6 -18.52 5.31 -2.64
C GLN A 6 -17.09 5.85 -2.75
N THR A 7 -16.76 6.83 -1.90
CA THR A 7 -15.40 7.30 -1.75
C THR A 7 -14.61 6.28 -0.94
N PRO A 8 -13.28 6.17 -1.13
CA PRO A 8 -12.47 5.28 -0.30
C PRO A 8 -12.53 5.65 1.19
N GLY A 9 -12.77 6.92 1.55
CA GLY A 9 -13.00 7.35 2.93
C GLY A 9 -14.30 6.79 3.52
N THR A 10 -15.41 6.86 2.78
CA THR A 10 -16.70 6.28 3.18
C THR A 10 -16.59 4.77 3.40
N VAL A 11 -15.96 4.06 2.45
CA VAL A 11 -15.75 2.60 2.55
C VAL A 11 -14.84 2.26 3.72
N LEU A 12 -13.75 3.01 3.94
CA LEU A 12 -12.88 2.81 5.09
C LEU A 12 -13.62 3.03 6.41
N LYS A 13 -14.51 4.01 6.49
CA LYS A 13 -15.31 4.27 7.69
C LYS A 13 -16.28 3.12 7.99
N SER A 14 -16.99 2.61 6.99
CA SER A 14 -17.84 1.42 7.16
C SER A 14 -17.05 0.19 7.63
N LEU A 15 -15.84 -0.02 7.12
CA LEU A 15 -14.96 -1.11 7.58
C LEU A 15 -14.43 -0.89 9.01
N LEU A 16 -14.16 0.35 9.42
CA LEU A 16 -13.80 0.67 10.80
C LEU A 16 -14.96 0.36 11.76
N ASP A 17 -16.19 0.71 11.38
CA ASP A 17 -17.39 0.44 12.17
C ASP A 17 -17.70 -1.08 12.22
N GLU A 18 -17.63 -1.79 11.09
CA GLU A 18 -17.86 -3.25 10.98
C GLU A 18 -16.87 -4.07 11.82
N TYR A 19 -15.58 -3.71 11.78
CA TYR A 19 -14.53 -4.39 12.55
C TYR A 19 -14.36 -3.83 13.98
N GLN A 20 -15.17 -2.84 14.38
CA GLN A 20 -15.10 -2.15 15.68
C GLN A 20 -13.68 -1.61 15.99
N LEU A 21 -13.05 -1.00 14.98
CA LEU A 21 -11.69 -0.47 15.04
C LEU A 21 -11.67 1.06 15.15
N SER A 22 -10.84 1.58 16.05
CA SER A 22 -10.48 2.99 16.03
C SER A 22 -9.45 3.28 14.93
N THR A 23 -9.44 4.51 14.40
CA THR A 23 -8.43 4.98 13.44
C THR A 23 -7.00 4.78 13.97
N ALA A 24 -6.80 4.94 15.28
CA ALA A 24 -5.51 4.73 15.95
C ALA A 24 -5.07 3.26 15.91
N LYS A 25 -5.99 2.32 16.15
CA LYS A 25 -5.71 0.88 16.10
C LYS A 25 -5.41 0.41 14.67
N LEU A 26 -6.17 0.90 13.69
CA LEU A 26 -5.86 0.68 12.27
C LEU A 26 -4.47 1.24 11.93
N ALA A 27 -4.20 2.50 12.27
CA ALA A 27 -2.94 3.18 11.97
C ALA A 27 -1.71 2.43 12.50
N GLN A 28 -1.75 1.93 13.73
CA GLN A 28 -0.70 1.07 14.27
C GLN A 28 -0.54 -0.24 13.47
N ALA A 29 -1.65 -0.91 13.13
CA ALA A 29 -1.59 -2.17 12.40
C ALA A 29 -1.06 -2.03 10.95
N ILE A 30 -1.34 -0.91 10.28
CA ILE A 30 -0.86 -0.64 8.91
C ILE A 30 0.43 0.20 8.86
N GLY A 31 0.99 0.59 10.00
CA GLY A 31 2.22 1.39 10.08
C GLY A 31 2.11 2.79 9.48
N LEU A 32 0.97 3.46 9.66
CA LEU A 32 0.74 4.86 9.29
C LEU A 32 0.48 5.72 10.55
N SER A 33 0.50 7.05 10.42
CA SER A 33 0.10 7.92 11.52
C SER A 33 -1.43 7.93 11.68
N ASN A 34 -1.91 8.07 12.91
CA ASN A 34 -3.35 8.19 13.20
C ASN A 34 -3.98 9.37 12.42
N SER A 35 -3.25 10.48 12.29
CA SER A 35 -3.69 11.62 11.49
C SER A 35 -3.88 11.24 10.01
N ALA A 36 -2.94 10.54 9.38
CA ALA A 36 -3.09 10.11 7.99
C ALA A 36 -4.33 9.22 7.78
N VAL A 37 -4.55 8.23 8.66
CA VAL A 37 -5.73 7.36 8.61
C VAL A 37 -7.02 8.15 8.81
N TYR A 38 -7.04 9.10 9.75
CA TYR A 38 -8.18 9.98 9.98
C TYR A 38 -8.50 10.85 8.77
N GLN A 39 -7.49 11.50 8.15
CA GLN A 39 -7.68 12.33 6.95
C GLN A 39 -8.21 11.53 5.75
N ILE A 40 -7.79 10.27 5.60
CA ILE A 40 -8.35 9.35 4.60
C ILE A 40 -9.81 9.01 4.91
N ALA A 41 -10.13 8.67 6.17
CA ALA A 41 -11.49 8.30 6.58
C ALA A 41 -12.51 9.45 6.40
N ILE A 42 -12.09 10.71 6.49
CA ILE A 42 -12.92 11.89 6.19
C ILE A 42 -12.80 12.40 4.74
N GLY A 43 -12.08 11.68 3.87
CA GLY A 43 -11.94 12.03 2.44
C GLY A 43 -11.05 13.23 2.13
N LYS A 44 -10.35 13.82 3.11
CA LYS A 44 -9.44 14.97 2.91
C LYS A 44 -8.08 14.57 2.31
N THR A 45 -7.76 13.28 2.24
CA THR A 45 -6.52 12.79 1.65
C THR A 45 -6.80 11.62 0.71
N ARG A 46 -6.25 11.69 -0.51
CA ARG A 46 -6.34 10.64 -1.52
C ARG A 46 -5.62 9.38 -1.06
N VAL A 47 -6.18 8.20 -1.36
CA VAL A 47 -5.52 6.91 -1.17
C VAL A 47 -4.48 6.68 -2.27
N SER A 48 -3.21 6.70 -1.89
CA SER A 48 -2.08 6.38 -2.77
C SER A 48 -1.79 4.88 -2.82
N ALA A 49 -1.06 4.42 -3.85
CA ALA A 49 -0.76 2.99 -4.03
C ALA A 49 -0.07 2.32 -2.81
N PRO A 50 0.90 2.94 -2.11
CA PRO A 50 1.46 2.37 -0.87
C PRO A 50 0.43 2.19 0.25
N VAL A 51 -0.56 3.08 0.35
CA VAL A 51 -1.66 2.98 1.33
C VAL A 51 -2.64 1.90 0.92
N ALA A 52 -3.02 1.85 -0.36
CA ALA A 52 -3.89 0.81 -0.92
C ALA A 52 -3.32 -0.60 -0.67
N LEU A 53 -2.01 -0.82 -0.86
CA LEU A 53 -1.33 -2.08 -0.57
C LEU A 53 -1.45 -2.49 0.92
N ARG A 54 -1.34 -1.53 1.84
CA ARG A 54 -1.43 -1.78 3.28
C ARG A 54 -2.86 -2.05 3.73
N LEU A 55 -3.83 -1.28 3.24
CA LEU A 55 -5.26 -1.49 3.49
C LEU A 55 -5.74 -2.84 2.92
N ALA A 56 -5.32 -3.17 1.69
CA ALA A 56 -5.54 -4.47 1.08
C ALA A 56 -5.02 -5.63 1.95
N LYS A 57 -3.77 -5.52 2.44
CA LYS A 57 -3.17 -6.55 3.29
C LYS A 57 -3.88 -6.70 4.65
N TYR A 58 -4.47 -5.63 5.17
CA TYR A 58 -5.16 -5.63 6.47
C TYR A 58 -6.61 -6.12 6.37
N PHE A 59 -7.39 -5.61 5.41
CA PHE A 59 -8.82 -5.94 5.23
C PHE A 59 -9.10 -7.10 4.26
N GLY A 60 -8.06 -7.74 3.69
CA GLY A 60 -8.21 -8.84 2.73
C GLY A 60 -8.71 -8.44 1.33
N GLN A 61 -8.91 -7.14 1.09
CA GLN A 61 -9.33 -6.59 -0.21
C GLN A 61 -8.16 -6.50 -1.21
N THR A 62 -8.46 -6.27 -2.49
CA THR A 62 -7.39 -6.03 -3.48
C THR A 62 -6.86 -4.58 -3.40
N PRO A 63 -5.57 -4.32 -3.70
CA PRO A 63 -5.06 -2.94 -3.81
C PRO A 63 -5.73 -2.15 -4.94
N ALA A 64 -6.12 -2.85 -6.02
CA ALA A 64 -6.81 -2.26 -7.16
C ALA A 64 -8.19 -1.69 -6.77
N TYR A 65 -8.96 -2.38 -5.93
CA TYR A 65 -10.26 -1.92 -5.43
C TYR A 65 -10.17 -0.52 -4.78
N TRP A 66 -9.19 -0.31 -3.90
CA TRP A 66 -8.96 0.98 -3.24
C TRP A 66 -8.61 2.11 -4.21
N LEU A 67 -7.77 1.82 -5.21
CA LEU A 67 -7.40 2.79 -6.26
C LEU A 67 -8.55 3.06 -7.24
N GLU A 68 -9.39 2.07 -7.51
CA GLU A 68 -10.56 2.21 -8.38
C GLU A 68 -11.64 3.11 -7.73
N LEU A 69 -11.87 2.97 -6.43
CA LEU A 69 -12.72 3.88 -5.66
C LEU A 69 -12.18 5.32 -5.70
N GLN A 70 -10.86 5.49 -5.53
CA GLN A 70 -10.23 6.81 -5.64
C GLN A 70 -10.42 7.38 -7.04
N THR A 71 -10.09 6.61 -8.09
CA THR A 71 -10.21 7.03 -9.50
C THR A 71 -11.65 7.42 -9.85
N LYS A 72 -12.66 6.65 -9.40
CA LYS A 72 -14.08 6.98 -9.60
C LYS A 72 -14.47 8.29 -8.93
N THR A 73 -13.96 8.56 -7.73
CA THR A 73 -14.20 9.80 -6.99
C THR A 73 -13.55 10.99 -7.69
N ASP A 74 -12.27 10.87 -8.03
CA ASP A 74 -11.48 11.93 -8.67
C ASP A 74 -12.03 12.29 -10.06
N LEU A 75 -12.49 11.31 -10.84
CA LEU A 75 -13.17 11.54 -12.12
C LEU A 75 -14.54 12.20 -11.95
N ALA A 76 -15.29 11.87 -10.89
CA ALA A 76 -16.58 12.50 -10.61
C ALA A 76 -16.43 13.96 -10.16
N GLU A 77 -15.42 14.26 -9.34
CA GLU A 77 -15.03 15.63 -8.96
C GLU A 77 -14.59 16.42 -10.21
N ALA A 78 -13.64 15.91 -10.98
CA ALA A 78 -13.12 16.56 -12.19
C ALA A 78 -14.20 16.77 -13.28
N ALA A 79 -15.15 15.85 -13.42
CA ALA A 79 -16.28 16.01 -14.33
C ALA A 79 -17.28 17.11 -13.88
N GLY A 80 -17.29 17.44 -12.59
CA GLY A 80 -18.07 18.56 -12.03
C GLY A 80 -17.46 19.94 -12.29
N ASP A 81 -16.16 20.02 -12.55
CA ASP A 81 -15.46 21.28 -12.81
C ASP A 81 -15.88 21.89 -14.15
N LYS A 82 -16.71 22.94 -14.08
CA LYS A 82 -17.25 23.63 -15.27
C LYS A 82 -16.15 24.11 -16.24
N LYS A 83 -15.02 24.58 -15.72
CA LYS A 83 -13.85 25.00 -16.52
C LYS A 83 -13.28 23.82 -17.31
N LEU A 84 -12.82 22.79 -16.59
CA LEU A 84 -12.28 21.55 -17.15
C LEU A 84 -13.24 20.90 -18.16
N SER A 85 -14.55 20.89 -17.88
CA SER A 85 -15.57 20.33 -18.77
C SER A 85 -15.73 21.09 -20.09
N SER A 86 -15.31 22.36 -20.14
CA SER A 86 -15.32 23.18 -21.37
C SER A 86 -14.07 22.88 -22.20
N ASP A 87 -12.91 22.81 -21.54
CA ASP A 87 -11.63 22.48 -22.17
C ASP A 87 -11.65 21.07 -22.78
N ILE A 88 -12.18 20.08 -22.04
CA ILE A 88 -12.31 18.68 -22.50
C ILE A 88 -13.19 18.56 -23.75
N LYS A 89 -14.23 19.39 -23.90
CA LYS A 89 -15.11 19.35 -25.09
C LYS A 89 -14.41 19.80 -26.37
N ALA A 90 -13.37 20.62 -26.26
CA ALA A 90 -12.55 21.05 -27.41
C ALA A 90 -11.57 19.96 -27.87
N ILE A 91 -11.29 18.94 -27.04
CA ILE A 91 -10.34 17.88 -27.36
C ILE A 91 -10.99 16.86 -28.31
N SER A 92 -10.45 16.75 -29.52
CA SER A 92 -10.88 15.76 -30.51
C SER A 92 -10.24 14.39 -30.28
N LYS A 93 -10.94 13.31 -30.67
CA LYS A 93 -10.46 11.93 -30.52
C LYS A 93 -9.31 11.64 -31.50
N ALA A 94 -8.19 11.13 -30.98
CA ALA A 94 -7.05 10.72 -31.81
C ALA A 94 -7.44 9.61 -32.80
N LYS A 95 -7.13 9.82 -34.09
CA LYS A 95 -7.37 8.87 -35.17
C LYS A 95 -6.13 7.99 -35.34
N LYS A 96 -6.20 6.72 -34.87
CA LYS A 96 -5.06 5.79 -34.93
C LYS A 96 -4.60 5.62 -36.39
N PRO A 97 -3.33 5.88 -36.73
CA PRO A 97 -2.84 5.66 -38.09
C PRO A 97 -2.99 4.18 -38.44
N LYS A 98 -3.51 3.87 -39.64
CA LYS A 98 -3.44 2.50 -40.18
C LYS A 98 -1.96 2.15 -40.28
N ALA A 99 -1.56 1.09 -39.58
CA ALA A 99 -0.20 0.58 -39.69
C ALA A 99 0.13 0.35 -41.18
N PRO A 100 1.33 0.72 -41.66
CA PRO A 100 1.72 0.43 -43.03
C PRO A 100 1.60 -1.07 -43.27
N LYS A 101 0.90 -1.47 -44.34
CA LYS A 101 0.87 -2.87 -44.77
C LYS A 101 2.31 -3.29 -45.02
N VAL A 102 2.85 -4.16 -44.16
CA VAL A 102 4.16 -4.78 -44.39
C VAL A 102 4.06 -5.52 -45.72
N VAL A 103 4.82 -5.07 -46.71
CA VAL A 103 4.79 -5.63 -48.06
C VAL A 103 5.23 -7.09 -48.00
N LYS A 104 4.37 -7.97 -48.48
CA LYS A 104 4.59 -9.42 -48.46
C LYS A 104 5.56 -9.80 -49.58
N ALA A 105 6.86 -9.73 -49.32
CA ALA A 105 7.94 -10.24 -50.15
C ALA A 105 9.16 -10.57 -49.28
N SER A 106 9.97 -11.62 -49.51
CA SER A 106 9.78 -12.81 -50.35
C SER A 106 10.80 -13.89 -49.96
N LYS A 107 10.35 -15.15 -49.87
CA LYS A 107 11.12 -16.40 -50.06
C LYS A 107 12.31 -16.73 -49.11
N PRO A 108 12.36 -17.94 -48.50
CA PRO A 108 13.55 -18.43 -47.82
C PRO A 108 14.59 -18.98 -48.81
N ALA A 109 15.87 -18.63 -48.63
CA ALA A 109 16.98 -19.26 -49.34
C ALA A 109 17.51 -20.48 -48.57
N LYS A 110 17.74 -21.61 -49.27
CA LYS A 110 18.21 -22.88 -48.70
C LYS A 110 19.36 -23.47 -49.53
N GLY A 111 20.41 -23.92 -48.87
CA GLY A 111 21.57 -24.66 -49.42
C GLY A 111 22.83 -23.79 -49.61
N ALA A 112 24.07 -24.26 -49.36
CA ALA A 112 24.61 -25.54 -48.87
C ALA A 112 26.09 -25.35 -48.38
N GLY A 113 26.80 -26.25 -47.66
CA GLY A 113 26.41 -27.56 -47.10
C GLY A 113 27.58 -28.54 -46.76
N ALA A 114 28.65 -28.10 -46.08
CA ALA A 114 29.85 -28.92 -45.80
C ALA A 114 30.38 -28.74 -44.35
N LYS A 115 30.93 -29.71 -43.60
CA LYS A 115 31.04 -31.19 -43.73
C LYS A 115 31.19 -31.82 -42.31
N LYS A 116 30.40 -32.86 -42.02
CA LYS A 116 30.64 -34.08 -41.19
C LYS A 116 31.63 -34.08 -39.99
N ALA A 117 31.07 -34.21 -38.76
CA ALA A 117 31.32 -35.18 -37.65
C ALA A 117 32.66 -35.99 -37.53
N PRO A 118 33.14 -36.45 -36.33
CA PRO A 118 32.31 -37.02 -35.25
C PRO A 118 32.75 -36.96 -33.73
N ALA A 119 31.72 -37.11 -32.86
CA ALA A 119 31.63 -37.79 -31.55
C ALA A 119 32.81 -37.90 -30.53
N LYS A 120 32.55 -37.53 -29.25
CA LYS A 120 32.48 -38.48 -28.09
C LYS A 120 32.01 -37.88 -26.74
N LYS A 121 30.92 -38.47 -26.23
CA LYS A 121 30.48 -38.73 -24.83
C LYS A 121 31.40 -38.36 -23.62
N ALA A 122 30.91 -37.46 -22.76
CA ALA A 122 31.07 -37.45 -21.28
C ALA A 122 30.06 -36.43 -20.69
N ALA A 123 29.05 -36.76 -19.86
CA ALA A 123 29.12 -37.30 -18.50
C ALA A 123 29.85 -36.35 -17.51
N GLY A 124 29.16 -35.30 -17.05
CA GLY A 124 29.68 -34.32 -16.08
C GLY A 124 28.65 -33.95 -15.00
N LYS A 125 28.56 -34.77 -13.95
CA LYS A 125 27.70 -34.52 -12.77
C LYS A 125 28.40 -33.55 -11.82
N ALA A 126 27.99 -32.28 -11.81
CA ALA A 126 28.57 -31.25 -10.94
C ALA A 126 27.53 -30.64 -9.98
N THR A 127 27.35 -31.29 -8.83
CA THR A 127 26.67 -30.72 -7.66
C THR A 127 27.56 -29.68 -6.98
N VAL A 128 27.09 -28.44 -6.83
CA VAL A 128 27.63 -27.46 -5.86
C VAL A 128 26.45 -26.82 -5.12
N ARG A 129 26.01 -27.43 -4.02
CA ARG A 129 26.32 -27.06 -2.62
C ARG A 129 25.57 -25.82 -2.09
N LYS A 130 24.37 -26.09 -1.57
CA LYS A 130 23.90 -25.73 -0.22
C LYS A 130 24.88 -24.84 0.58
N VAL A 131 24.51 -23.58 0.80
CA VAL A 131 25.00 -22.79 1.94
C VAL A 131 23.97 -22.90 3.07
N SER A 132 24.19 -23.87 3.95
CA SER A 132 23.59 -23.87 5.29
C SER A 132 24.72 -23.73 6.29
N ALA A 133 24.97 -22.50 6.75
CA ALA A 133 25.80 -22.25 7.93
C ALA A 133 24.86 -22.01 9.12
N LYS A 134 24.68 -23.07 9.92
CA LYS A 134 23.98 -23.06 11.22
C LYS A 134 25.05 -23.02 12.32
N LYS A 135 24.63 -22.73 13.57
CA LYS A 135 25.38 -22.82 14.87
C LYS A 135 25.96 -21.44 15.29
N ALA A 136 25.34 -20.70 16.22
CA ALA A 136 25.01 -20.94 17.64
C ALA A 136 26.16 -20.68 18.61
N VAL A 137 25.87 -19.95 19.70
CA VAL A 137 26.11 -20.24 21.14
C VAL A 137 25.18 -19.24 21.88
N ARG A 138 24.14 -19.61 22.65
CA ARG A 138 24.05 -20.28 23.97
C ARG A 138 24.53 -19.45 25.19
N LYS A 139 23.52 -18.96 25.94
CA LYS A 139 23.33 -19.06 27.40
C LYS A 139 23.95 -17.96 28.30
N ALA A 140 23.24 -17.70 29.42
CA ALA A 140 23.55 -16.86 30.58
C ALA A 140 23.35 -15.33 30.34
N GLU A 141 22.91 -14.50 31.31
CA GLU A 141 22.40 -14.75 32.67
C GLU A 141 21.49 -13.57 33.14
N LYS A 142 20.70 -13.80 34.21
CA LYS A 142 20.24 -12.83 35.23
C LYS A 142 19.42 -11.58 34.83
N ALA A 143 18.33 -11.38 35.58
CA ALA A 143 17.70 -10.07 35.76
C ALA A 143 18.64 -9.08 36.47
N PRO A 144 18.38 -7.77 36.35
CA PRO A 144 17.72 -7.13 37.48
C PRO A 144 16.64 -6.08 37.08
N ALA A 145 15.57 -6.00 37.87
CA ALA A 145 14.90 -4.73 38.14
C ALA A 145 15.81 -3.89 39.06
N PRO A 146 15.92 -2.55 38.94
CA PRO A 146 14.91 -1.65 39.53
C PRO A 146 14.77 -0.32 38.70
N ARG A 147 14.17 0.81 39.12
CA ARG A 147 13.56 1.32 40.37
C ARG A 147 12.22 2.03 40.06
N LYS A 148 11.40 2.27 41.09
CA LYS A 148 10.38 3.35 41.06
C LYS A 148 11.08 4.70 41.30
N PRO A 149 10.68 5.82 40.68
CA PRO A 149 11.02 7.14 41.23
C PRO A 149 10.32 7.32 42.58
N ALA A 150 11.05 7.81 43.57
CA ALA A 150 10.53 8.01 44.91
C ALA A 150 9.72 9.31 45.01
N VAL A 151 8.60 9.21 45.72
CA VAL A 151 7.97 10.23 46.58
C VAL A 151 8.70 11.58 46.63
N ILE A 152 8.10 12.64 46.07
CA ILE A 152 8.23 13.98 46.63
C ILE A 152 7.12 14.15 47.66
N LEU A 153 7.54 14.41 48.90
CA LEU A 153 6.71 14.41 50.10
C LEU A 153 6.18 15.83 50.36
N ILE A 154 5.03 16.20 49.80
CA ILE A 154 4.32 17.42 50.24
C ILE A 154 3.37 17.03 51.38
N LYS A 155 3.79 17.35 52.60
CA LYS A 155 3.15 16.98 53.86
C LYS A 155 2.40 18.19 54.41
N LYS A 156 1.10 18.02 54.70
CA LYS A 156 0.25 18.84 55.60
C LYS A 156 0.33 20.38 55.48
N SER A 157 -0.79 20.99 55.10
CA SER A 157 -1.56 21.76 56.09
C SER A 157 -3.06 21.73 55.76
N ALA A 158 -3.89 21.93 56.79
CA ALA A 158 -5.34 22.04 56.76
C ALA A 158 -5.72 23.19 57.73
N PRO A 159 -7.00 23.43 58.05
CA PRO A 159 -8.21 23.42 57.22
C PRO A 159 -8.85 24.84 57.12
N THR A 160 -9.95 24.96 56.38
CA THR A 160 -10.81 26.15 56.26
C THR A 160 -11.29 26.71 57.61
N SER A 161 -11.20 28.03 57.83
CA SER A 161 -11.79 28.70 59.00
C SER A 161 -12.09 30.20 58.79
N GLU A 162 -13.16 30.50 58.05
CA GLU A 162 -14.03 31.69 58.15
C GLU A 162 -15.41 31.17 57.69
N ILE A 163 -16.53 31.17 58.44
CA ILE A 163 -17.00 32.04 59.52
C ILE A 163 -16.95 33.51 59.12
N THR A 164 -17.99 33.94 58.42
CA THR A 164 -18.37 35.35 58.31
C THR A 164 -19.70 35.54 59.04
N ASN A 165 -19.79 36.67 59.73
CA ASN A 165 -20.92 37.15 60.53
C ASN A 165 -22.13 37.50 59.65
#